data_AF-A0A6L6PZP0-F1
#
_entry.id   AF-A0A6L6PZP0-F1
#
_cell.length_a   1.000
_cell.length_b   1.000
_cell.length_c   1.000
_cell.angle_alpha   90.00
_cell.angle_beta   90.00
_cell.angle_gamma   90.00
#
_symmetry.space_group_name_H-M   'P 1'
#
loop_
_entity.id
_entity.type
_entity.pdbx_description
1 polymer ?
#
loop_
_entity_poly.entity_id
_entity_poly.type
_entity_poly.pdbx_seq_one_letter_code
_entity_poly.pdbx_strand_id
1 'polypeptide(L)' 'MLRLGIHIRLTPNEIENLAFITGITPGQIRTIGDLKRYIRKCKRHYWGTSRDTRELHRLIDEAYRGCLEGHHLAAL' A
#
# COMPACT_ATOMS: atom_id res chain seq x y z
N MET A 1 -1.83 6.11 -9.54
CA MET A 1 -1.38 7.18 -8.63
C MET A 1 -0.97 8.38 -9.46
N LEU A 2 -1.37 9.60 -9.08
CA LEU A 2 -0.81 10.81 -9.68
C LEU A 2 0.43 11.24 -8.91
N ARG A 3 1.52 11.58 -9.62
CA ARG A 3 2.79 11.99 -9.01
C ARG A 3 3.23 13.34 -9.54
N LEU A 4 3.54 14.26 -8.63
CA LEU A 4 4.12 15.57 -8.91
C LEU A 4 5.39 15.74 -8.06
N GLY A 5 6.53 15.35 -8.62
CA GLY A 5 7.81 15.32 -7.91
C GLY A 5 7.79 14.35 -6.72
N ILE A 6 7.88 14.90 -5.50
CA ILE A 6 7.80 14.16 -4.23
C ILE A 6 6.36 13.94 -3.75
N HIS A 7 5.44 14.73 -4.28
CA HIS A 7 4.03 14.66 -3.93
C HIS A 7 3.34 13.57 -4.73
N ILE A 8 2.43 12.86 -4.07
CA ILE A 8 1.58 11.87 -4.69
C ILE A 8 0.13 12.11 -4.28
N ARG A 9 -0.77 11.69 -5.15
CA ARG A 9 -2.19 11.53 -4.84
C ARG A 9 -2.58 10.13 -5.25
N LEU A 10 -2.93 9.31 -4.26
CA LEU A 10 -3.52 8.01 -4.50
C LEU A 10 -4.90 8.19 -5.13
N THR A 11 -5.24 7.32 -6.09
CA THR A 11 -6.59 7.23 -6.63
C THR A 11 -7.50 6.51 -5.62
N PRO A 12 -8.83 6.67 -5.72
CA PRO A 12 -9.77 5.92 -4.88
C PRO A 12 -9.52 4.40 -4.90
N ASN A 13 -9.31 3.82 -6.09
CA ASN A 13 -9.02 2.38 -6.22
C ASN A 13 -7.73 1.95 -5.49
N GLU A 14 -6.69 2.79 -5.47
CA GLU A 14 -5.45 2.48 -4.74
C GLU A 14 -5.67 2.51 -3.23
N ILE A 15 -6.47 3.48 -2.74
CA ILE A 15 -6.85 3.60 -1.33
C ILE A 15 -7.67 2.37 -0.92
N GLU A 16 -8.66 1.98 -1.73
CA GLU A 16 -9.50 0.81 -1.48
C GLU A 16 -8.71 -0.49 -1.49
N ASN A 17 -7.83 -0.70 -2.47
CA ASN A 17 -6.99 -1.90 -2.53
C ASN A 17 -6.03 -1.99 -1.33
N LEU A 18 -5.41 -0.88 -0.95
CA LEU A 18 -4.55 -0.84 0.24
C LEU A 18 -5.36 -1.14 1.52
N ALA A 19 -6.56 -0.57 1.66
CA ALA A 19 -7.42 -0.85 2.80
C ALA A 19 -7.87 -2.31 2.84
N PHE A 20 -8.20 -2.89 1.68
CA PHE A 20 -8.60 -4.28 1.54
C PHE A 20 -7.48 -5.24 1.95
N ILE A 21 -6.27 -5.05 1.43
CA ILE A 21 -5.12 -5.95 1.70
C ILE A 21 -4.64 -5.81 3.14
N THR A 22 -4.58 -4.58 3.65
CA THR A 22 -3.96 -4.31 4.97
C THR A 22 -4.95 -4.28 6.13
N GLY A 23 -6.26 -4.31 5.87
CA GLY A 23 -7.30 -4.10 6.89
C GLY A 23 -7.22 -2.75 7.61
N ILE A 24 -6.34 -1.83 7.17
CA ILE A 24 -6.07 -0.54 7.81
C ILE A 24 -6.41 0.52 6.79
N THR A 25 -7.25 1.49 7.15
CA THR A 25 -7.56 2.60 6.24
C THR A 25 -6.33 3.48 6.04
N PRO A 26 -5.82 3.66 4.81
CA PRO A 26 -4.79 4.66 4.54
C PRO A 26 -5.39 6.05 4.75
N GLY A 27 -4.80 6.81 5.68
CA GLY A 27 -5.16 8.21 5.91
C GLY A 27 -4.71 9.11 4.76
N GLN A 28 -4.50 10.40 5.03
CA GLN A 28 -3.99 11.31 4.01
C GLN A 28 -2.53 11.01 3.66
N ILE A 29 -2.32 10.32 2.54
CA ILE A 29 -1.00 10.05 1.94
C ILE A 29 -0.76 11.10 0.86
N ARG A 30 0.19 12.01 1.10
CA ARG A 30 0.50 13.14 0.20
C ARG A 30 1.88 13.02 -0.43
N THR A 31 2.74 12.14 0.08
CA THR A 31 4.11 11.91 -0.41
C THR A 31 4.45 10.43 -0.48
N ILE A 32 5.47 10.09 -1.27
CA ILE A 32 6.03 8.72 -1.30
C ILE A 32 6.54 8.33 0.10
N GLY A 33 7.02 9.30 0.89
CA GLY A 33 7.43 9.09 2.28
C GLY A 33 6.27 8.64 3.18
N ASP A 34 5.11 9.28 3.03
CA ASP A 34 3.89 8.91 3.76
C ASP A 34 3.43 7.50 3.41
N LEU A 35 3.46 7.16 2.12
CA LEU A 35 3.12 5.82 1.64
C LEU A 35 4.09 4.77 2.22
N LYS A 36 5.41 5.02 2.19
CA LYS A 36 6.39 4.12 2.81
C LYS A 36 6.18 3.98 4.32
N ARG A 37 5.82 5.07 5.02
CA ARG A 37 5.52 5.05 6.45
C ARG A 37 4.28 4.20 6.74
N TYR A 38 3.23 4.35 5.93
CA TYR A 38 2.01 3.54 6.00
C TYR A 38 2.32 2.05 5.85
N ILE A 39 3.08 1.65 4.82
CA ILE A 39 3.46 0.25 4.59
C ILE A 39 4.23 -0.33 5.77
N ARG A 40 5.20 0.42 6.33
CA ARG A 40 5.94 -0.01 7.52
C ARG A 40 5.05 -0.18 8.74
N LYS A 41 4.04 0.67 8.92
CA LYS A 41 3.06 0.54 10.00
C LYS A 41 2.24 -0.74 9.83
N CYS A 42 1.77 -1.03 8.63
CA CYS A 42 1.01 -2.26 8.34
C CYS A 42 1.84 -3.51 8.62
N LYS A 43 3.07 -3.57 8.11
CA LYS A 43 3.98 -4.71 8.37
C LYS A 43 4.33 -4.88 9.84
N ARG A 44 4.43 -3.79 10.60
CA ARG A 44 4.66 -3.86 12.05
C ARG A 44 3.43 -4.36 12.80
N HIS A 45 2.23 -3.98 12.36
CA HIS A 45 0.98 -4.45 12.93
C HIS A 45 0.82 -5.97 12.76
N TYR A 46 1.12 -6.46 11.57
CA TYR A 46 1.21 -7.89 11.28
C TYR A 46 2.58 -8.44 11.64
N TRP A 47 2.84 -8.55 12.94
CA TRP A 47 4.07 -9.16 13.46
C TRP A 47 3.97 -10.70 13.42
N GLY A 48 5.09 -11.36 13.14
CA GLY A 48 5.16 -12.83 13.07
C GLY A 48 6.04 -13.33 11.92
N THR A 49 6.52 -14.56 12.05
CA THR A 49 7.37 -15.22 11.03
C THR A 49 6.66 -16.40 10.36
N SER A 50 5.36 -16.58 10.60
CA SER A 50 4.55 -17.62 9.98
C SER A 50 4.51 -17.44 8.46
N ARG A 51 4.17 -18.51 7.73
CA ARG A 51 4.01 -18.45 6.29
C ARG A 51 2.96 -17.42 5.89
N ASP A 52 1.86 -17.35 6.66
CA ASP A 52 0.75 -16.43 6.40
C ASP A 52 1.17 -14.97 6.61
N THR A 53 1.97 -14.67 7.64
CA THR A 53 2.49 -13.30 7.83
C THR A 53 3.44 -12.89 6.70
N ARG A 54 4.29 -13.81 6.21
CA ARG A 54 5.19 -13.54 5.08
C ARG A 54 4.40 -13.30 3.79
N GLU A 55 3.36 -14.10 3.56
CA GLU A 55 2.49 -13.93 2.40
C GLU A 55 1.75 -12.60 2.45
N LEU A 56 1.21 -12.23 3.62
CA LEU A 56 0.60 -10.92 3.81
C LEU A 56 1.60 -9.78 3.57
N HIS A 57 2.84 -9.90 4.07
CA HIS A 57 3.88 -8.89 3.82
C HIS A 57 4.23 -8.76 2.33
N ARG A 58 4.20 -9.88 1.59
CA ARG A 58 4.39 -9.90 0.13
C ARG A 58 3.24 -9.20 -0.58
N LEU A 59 1.98 -9.49 -0.23
CA LEU A 59 0.80 -8.82 -0.81
C LEU A 59 0.83 -7.31 -0.57
N ILE A 60 1.28 -6.87 0.61
CA ILE A 60 1.48 -5.46 0.95
C ILE A 60 2.54 -4.81 0.04
N ASP A 61 3.66 -5.50 -0.22
CA ASP A 61 4.70 -4.99 -1.12
C ASP A 61 4.24 -4.93 -2.58
N GLU A 62 3.45 -5.88 -3.01
CA GLU A 62 2.87 -5.91 -4.36
C GLU A 62 1.89 -4.76 -4.57
N ALA A 63 0.99 -4.51 -3.60
CA ALA A 63 0.10 -3.35 -3.61
C ALA A 63 0.88 -2.03 -3.64
N TYR A 64 1.96 -1.92 -2.86
CA TYR A 64 2.84 -0.76 -2.87
C TYR A 64 3.49 -0.54 -4.25
N ARG A 65 3.99 -1.60 -4.90
CA ARG A 65 4.56 -1.52 -6.25
C ARG A 65 3.51 -1.14 -7.29
N GLY A 66 2.31 -1.72 -7.22
CA GLY A 66 1.19 -1.34 -8.09
C GLY A 66 0.87 0.16 -8.02
N CYS A 67 0.87 0.74 -6.82
CA CYS A 67 0.70 2.18 -6.64
C CYS A 67 1.84 2.99 -7.29
N LEU A 68 3.08 2.51 -7.23
CA LEU A 68 4.24 3.22 -7.80
C LEU A 68 4.31 3.14 -9.33
N GLU A 69 3.96 1.99 -9.88
CA GLU A 69 3.99 1.74 -11.33
C GLU A 69 2.79 2.36 -12.04
N GLY A 70 1.77 2.79 -11.29
CA GLY A 70 0.52 3.28 -11.86
C GLY A 70 -0.22 2.20 -12.63
N HIS A 71 0.08 0.92 -12.35
CA HIS A 71 -0.65 -0.20 -12.90
C HIS A 71 -2.10 -0.04 -12.45
N HIS A 72 -2.99 0.14 -13.43
CA HIS A 72 -4.42 -0.04 -13.23
C HIS A 72 -4.54 -1.45 -12.66
N LEU A 73 -4.81 -1.56 -11.35
CA LEU A 73 -5.05 -2.83 -10.69
C LEU A 73 -6.23 -3.42 -11.45
N ALA A 74 -5.93 -4.31 -12.39
CA ALA A 74 -6.94 -5.04 -13.14
C ALA A 74 -7.73 -5.78 -12.08
N ALA A 75 -9.03 -5.47 -12.04
CA ALA A 75 -9.99 -6.04 -11.12
C ALA A 75 -9.73 -7.55 -11.01
N LEU A 76 -9.44 -8.01 -9.79
CA LEU A 76 -9.69 -9.39 -9.39
C LEU A 76 -11.16 -9.49 -8.99
#